data_AF-A0A1G2E1C2-F1
#
_entry.id   AF-A0A1G2E1C2-F1
#
_cell.length_a   1.000
_cell.length_b   1.000
_cell.length_c   1.000
_cell.angle_alpha   90.00
_cell.angle_beta   90.00
_cell.angle_gamma   90.00
#
_symmetry.space_group_name_H-M   'P 1'
#
loop_
_entity.id
_entity.type
_entity.pdbx_description
1 polymer ?
#
loop_
_entity_poly.entity_id
_entity_poly.type
_entity_poly.pdbx_seq_one_letter_code
_entity_poly.pdbx_strand_id
1 'polypeptide(L)'
;MWLGELISEFGIGNGVSLIIFAGIVSSIPQATSQLLATNYDPSQIPMYIAFLVAAVVIVAGVIVMTEAERPVPITYAKRVRGGKMYGGVSTYLPLRVNQAGVIPIIFALSILLFPQLIAGFFAGLANPTLQMIGETMKVWFTGGWIYSIFYFILVFLFTYFYTAVTFDPDAIATNLQKSGAFIPGVRPGVATAEHVAKILTRITFAGALFLASVAVLPLAMQSMTGNNTLAIGGTALLIVVSVVLDLIKKMDAQLSMREY
;
A
#
# COMPACT_ATOMS: atom_id res chain seq x y z
N MET A 1 -19.72 -6.58 -2.09
CA MET A 1 -19.00 -7.59 -1.29
C MET A 1 -19.02 -8.93 -2.02
N TRP A 2 -20.18 -9.56 -2.23
CA TRP A 2 -20.31 -10.79 -3.05
C TRP A 2 -19.63 -10.71 -4.43
N LEU A 3 -19.84 -9.62 -5.19
CA LEU A 3 -19.12 -9.41 -6.46
C LEU A 3 -17.60 -9.36 -6.31
N GLY A 4 -17.09 -8.82 -5.21
CA GLY A 4 -15.65 -8.77 -4.93
C GLY A 4 -15.06 -10.14 -4.61
N GLU A 5 -15.83 -10.99 -3.94
CA GLU A 5 -15.45 -12.39 -3.69
C GLU A 5 -15.45 -13.18 -5.00
N LEU A 6 -16.49 -13.04 -5.83
CA LEU A 6 -16.54 -13.66 -7.15
C LEU A 6 -15.38 -13.24 -8.06
N ILE A 7 -15.01 -11.96 -8.08
CA ILE A 7 -13.84 -11.49 -8.85
C ILE A 7 -12.54 -12.10 -8.28
N SER A 8 -12.45 -12.31 -6.98
CA SER A 8 -11.28 -12.94 -6.37
C SER A 8 -11.20 -14.44 -6.66
N GLU A 9 -12.34 -15.11 -6.79
CA GLU A 9 -12.44 -16.56 -7.06
C GLU A 9 -12.25 -16.89 -8.54
N PHE A 10 -12.94 -16.17 -9.44
CA PHE A 10 -12.94 -16.44 -10.88
C PHE A 10 -12.00 -15.53 -11.68
N GLY A 11 -11.49 -14.44 -11.08
CA GLY A 11 -10.66 -13.45 -11.74
C GLY A 11 -9.19 -13.50 -11.31
N ILE A 12 -8.47 -12.39 -11.56
CA ILE A 12 -7.06 -12.23 -11.22
C ILE A 12 -6.93 -11.11 -10.20
N GLY A 13 -6.30 -11.39 -9.06
CA GLY A 13 -6.04 -10.38 -8.05
C GLY A 13 -7.03 -10.37 -6.90
N ASN A 14 -7.07 -9.25 -6.17
CA ASN A 14 -8.02 -9.03 -5.09
C ASN A 14 -9.23 -8.25 -5.63
N GLY A 15 -10.40 -8.88 -5.67
CA GLY A 15 -11.61 -8.29 -6.25
C GLY A 15 -12.10 -7.05 -5.51
N VAL A 16 -11.88 -6.94 -4.20
CA VAL A 16 -12.23 -5.72 -3.44
C VAL A 16 -11.36 -4.55 -3.90
N SER A 17 -10.05 -4.77 -4.07
CA SER A 17 -9.12 -3.76 -4.57
C SER A 17 -9.45 -3.32 -6.00
N LEU A 18 -9.88 -4.25 -6.86
CA LEU A 18 -10.28 -3.95 -8.24
C LEU A 18 -11.57 -3.13 -8.32
N ILE A 19 -12.54 -3.38 -7.45
CA ILE A 19 -13.76 -2.57 -7.36
C ILE A 19 -13.43 -1.14 -6.94
N ILE A 20 -12.54 -0.96 -5.94
CA ILE A 20 -12.09 0.37 -5.52
C ILE A 20 -11.35 1.07 -6.66
N PHE A 21 -10.45 0.38 -7.35
CA PHE A 21 -9.75 0.89 -8.53
C PHE A 21 -10.73 1.35 -9.62
N ALA A 22 -11.71 0.52 -9.98
CA ALA A 22 -12.72 0.86 -11.00
C ALA A 22 -13.58 2.07 -10.59
N GLY A 23 -13.92 2.18 -9.30
CA GLY A 23 -14.63 3.33 -8.74
C GLY A 23 -13.82 4.62 -8.84
N ILE A 24 -12.52 4.57 -8.57
CA ILE A 24 -11.62 5.72 -8.71
C ILE A 24 -11.47 6.11 -10.19
N VAL A 25 -11.15 5.14 -11.06
CA VAL A 25 -10.89 5.40 -12.48
C VAL A 25 -12.13 5.93 -13.20
N SER A 26 -13.33 5.45 -12.84
CA SER A 26 -14.58 5.95 -13.42
C SER A 26 -14.90 7.41 -13.09
N SER A 27 -14.32 7.96 -12.02
CA SER A 27 -14.47 9.38 -11.65
C SER A 27 -13.52 10.32 -12.41
N ILE A 28 -12.44 9.81 -13.01
CA ILE A 28 -11.43 10.61 -13.71
C ILE A 28 -12.01 11.38 -14.90
N PRO A 29 -12.84 10.78 -15.80
CA PRO A 29 -13.43 11.51 -16.92
C PRO A 29 -14.28 12.69 -16.46
N GLN A 30 -15.07 12.51 -15.39
CA GLN A 30 -15.92 13.56 -14.83
C GLN A 30 -15.10 14.68 -14.19
N ALA A 31 -14.04 14.35 -13.46
CA ALA A 31 -13.12 15.35 -12.89
C ALA A 31 -12.41 16.15 -14.00
N THR A 32 -12.01 15.48 -15.07
CA THR A 32 -11.32 16.09 -16.22
C THR A 32 -12.26 17.02 -17.00
N SER A 33 -13.51 16.60 -17.24
CA SER A 33 -14.49 17.43 -17.94
C SER A 33 -14.87 18.67 -17.13
N GLN A 34 -14.98 18.57 -15.80
CA GLN A 34 -15.21 19.72 -14.93
C GLN A 34 -14.04 20.71 -14.93
N LEU A 35 -12.79 20.21 -14.94
CA LEU A 35 -11.60 21.05 -15.05
C LEU A 35 -11.55 21.81 -16.39
N LEU A 36 -11.89 21.13 -17.49
CA LEU A 36 -11.86 21.73 -18.84
C LEU A 36 -13.04 22.67 -19.12
N ALA A 37 -14.23 22.38 -18.57
CA ALA A 37 -15.45 23.12 -18.89
C ALA A 37 -15.75 24.30 -17.95
N THR A 38 -15.35 24.22 -16.67
CA THR A 38 -15.83 25.19 -15.64
C THR A 38 -14.71 26.04 -15.03
N ASN A 39 -13.45 25.59 -15.05
CA ASN A 39 -12.31 26.23 -14.36
C ASN A 39 -11.11 26.50 -15.28
N TYR A 40 -11.34 26.83 -16.56
CA TYR A 40 -10.25 27.20 -17.46
C TYR A 40 -9.76 28.62 -17.14
N ASP A 41 -8.91 28.72 -16.11
CA ASP A 41 -8.16 29.92 -15.79
C ASP A 41 -6.67 29.69 -16.13
N PRO A 42 -6.11 30.42 -17.12
CA PRO A 42 -4.70 30.35 -17.46
C PRO A 42 -3.75 30.60 -16.27
N SER A 43 -4.22 31.30 -15.23
CA SER A 43 -3.44 31.56 -14.01
C SER A 43 -3.10 30.30 -13.21
N GLN A 44 -3.87 29.21 -13.37
CA GLN A 44 -3.69 27.94 -12.65
C GLN A 44 -2.82 26.93 -13.39
N ILE A 45 -2.39 27.22 -14.62
CA ILE A 45 -1.51 26.34 -15.43
C ILE A 45 -0.22 25.97 -14.69
N PRO A 46 0.52 26.89 -14.04
CA PRO A 46 1.73 26.53 -13.29
C PRO A 46 1.46 25.54 -12.16
N MET A 47 0.31 25.64 -11.50
CA MET A 47 -0.10 24.75 -10.42
C MET A 47 -0.47 23.35 -10.92
N TYR A 48 -1.15 23.25 -12.08
CA TYR A 48 -1.41 21.95 -12.71
C TYR A 48 -0.14 21.25 -13.17
N ILE A 49 0.82 21.99 -13.73
CA ILE A 49 2.13 21.44 -14.12
C ILE A 49 2.88 20.96 -12.88
N ALA A 50 2.92 21.76 -11.81
CA ALA A 50 3.55 21.37 -10.55
C ALA A 50 2.91 20.09 -9.96
N PHE A 51 1.58 19.97 -10.02
CA PHE A 51 0.89 18.76 -9.60
C PHE A 51 1.23 17.55 -10.46
N LEU A 52 1.29 17.71 -11.79
CA LEU A 52 1.64 16.62 -12.69
C LEU A 52 3.06 16.11 -12.42
N VAL A 53 4.01 17.03 -12.23
CA VAL A 53 5.39 16.68 -11.85
C VAL A 53 5.41 15.96 -10.50
N ALA A 54 4.71 16.47 -9.49
CA ALA A 54 4.61 15.83 -8.19
C ALA A 54 3.98 14.43 -8.27
N ALA A 55 2.92 14.27 -9.06
CA ALA A 55 2.26 12.99 -9.30
C ALA A 55 3.24 11.99 -9.93
N VAL A 56 4.00 12.38 -10.95
CA VAL A 56 5.01 11.52 -11.58
C VAL A 56 6.10 11.11 -10.58
N VAL A 57 6.59 12.04 -9.77
CA VAL A 57 7.59 11.75 -8.73
C VAL A 57 7.05 10.78 -7.69
N ILE A 58 5.80 10.97 -7.26
CA ILE A 58 5.12 10.08 -6.32
C ILE A 58 4.95 8.68 -6.92
N VAL A 59 4.47 8.57 -8.16
CA VAL A 59 4.32 7.30 -8.89
C VAL A 59 5.67 6.58 -8.96
N ALA A 60 6.72 7.26 -9.41
CA ALA A 60 8.06 6.70 -9.53
C ALA A 60 8.59 6.23 -8.17
N GLY A 61 8.42 7.03 -7.12
CA GLY A 61 8.80 6.66 -5.76
C GLY A 61 8.08 5.40 -5.27
N VAL A 62 6.77 5.30 -5.51
CA VAL A 62 5.96 4.13 -5.14
C VAL A 62 6.41 2.90 -5.89
N ILE A 63 6.67 2.99 -7.20
CA ILE A 63 7.17 1.87 -8.01
C ILE A 63 8.51 1.38 -7.45
N VAL A 64 9.48 2.28 -7.27
CA VAL A 64 10.82 1.93 -6.76
C VAL A 64 10.74 1.26 -5.40
N MET A 65 9.93 1.78 -4.47
CA MET A 65 9.77 1.16 -3.14
C MET A 65 9.00 -0.15 -3.15
N THR A 66 8.10 -0.34 -4.11
CA THR A 66 7.30 -1.56 -4.26
C THR A 66 8.07 -2.69 -4.96
N GLU A 67 9.08 -2.35 -5.76
CA GLU A 67 10.02 -3.29 -6.37
C GLU A 67 11.26 -3.54 -5.51
N ALA A 68 11.58 -2.62 -4.60
CA ALA A 68 12.71 -2.79 -3.69
C ALA A 68 12.56 -4.09 -2.88
N GLU A 69 13.61 -4.91 -2.92
CA GLU A 69 13.72 -6.14 -2.16
C GLU A 69 15.07 -6.23 -1.44
N ARG A 70 15.04 -6.86 -0.27
CA ARG A 70 16.22 -7.23 0.49
C ARG A 70 16.48 -8.72 0.26
N PRO A 71 17.51 -9.08 -0.52
CA PRO A 71 17.85 -10.47 -0.74
C PRO A 71 18.46 -11.07 0.53
N VAL A 72 17.93 -12.20 1.00
CA VAL A 72 18.50 -12.99 2.08
C VAL A 72 19.15 -14.24 1.49
N PRO A 73 20.47 -14.41 1.57
CA PRO A 73 21.13 -15.55 0.93
C PRO A 73 20.71 -16.86 1.60
N ILE A 74 20.35 -17.84 0.77
CA ILE A 74 20.02 -19.20 1.20
C ILE A 74 20.85 -20.20 0.40
N THR A 75 21.22 -21.29 1.06
CA THR A 75 21.98 -22.38 0.45
C THR A 75 21.21 -23.67 0.60
N TYR A 76 21.06 -24.41 -0.49
CA TYR A 76 20.49 -25.75 -0.44
C TYR A 76 21.52 -26.75 0.08
N ALA A 77 21.07 -27.63 0.98
CA ALA A 77 21.87 -28.67 1.58
C ALA A 77 22.50 -29.56 0.51
N LYS A 78 23.81 -29.75 0.64
CA LYS A 78 24.61 -30.59 -0.27
C LYS A 78 24.35 -32.06 0.03
N ARG A 79 24.12 -32.88 -1.00
CA ARG A 79 24.17 -34.35 -0.85
C ARG A 79 25.62 -34.79 -1.09
N VAL A 80 26.28 -35.25 -0.04
CA VAL A 80 27.58 -35.91 -0.17
C VAL A 80 27.33 -37.39 -0.38
N ARG A 81 27.66 -37.93 -1.56
CA ARG A 81 27.63 -39.36 -1.85
C ARG A 81 28.96 -39.76 -2.49
N GLY A 82 29.70 -40.67 -1.85
CA GLY A 82 30.94 -41.23 -2.39
C GLY A 82 32.11 -40.24 -2.56
N GLY A 83 32.27 -39.28 -1.64
CA GLY A 83 33.42 -38.34 -1.66
C GLY A 83 33.34 -37.23 -2.72
N LYS A 84 32.32 -37.23 -3.59
CA LYS A 84 32.06 -36.14 -4.53
C LYS A 84 30.94 -35.26 -4.00
N MET A 85 31.21 -33.96 -3.92
CA MET A 85 30.25 -32.96 -3.47
C MET A 85 29.32 -32.62 -4.63
N TYR A 86 28.06 -33.07 -4.56
CA TYR A 86 27.02 -32.66 -5.51
C TYR A 86 26.10 -31.64 -4.84
N GLY A 87 25.91 -30.50 -5.50
CA GLY A 87 24.99 -29.45 -5.06
C GLY A 87 25.59 -28.39 -4.12
N GLY A 88 24.72 -27.48 -3.69
CA GLY A 88 25.07 -26.23 -3.02
C GLY A 88 24.97 -25.02 -3.93
N VAL A 89 23.89 -24.93 -4.70
CA VAL A 89 23.55 -23.68 -5.41
C VAL A 89 23.17 -22.66 -4.34
N SER A 90 23.92 -21.58 -4.26
CA SER A 90 23.54 -20.39 -3.49
C SER A 90 22.44 -19.67 -4.27
N THR A 91 21.31 -19.44 -3.63
CA THR A 91 20.27 -18.55 -4.13
C THR A 91 19.93 -17.53 -3.04
N TYR A 92 18.85 -16.76 -3.22
CA TYR A 92 18.37 -15.83 -2.23
C TYR A 92 16.85 -15.93 -2.06
N LEU A 93 16.38 -15.64 -0.86
CA LEU A 93 14.98 -15.40 -0.55
C LEU A 93 14.71 -13.88 -0.70
N PRO A 94 13.89 -13.46 -1.66
CA PRO A 94 13.52 -12.06 -1.83
C PRO A 94 12.54 -11.62 -0.73
N LEU A 95 12.94 -10.66 0.11
CA LEU A 95 12.05 -10.00 1.06
C LEU A 95 11.79 -8.56 0.62
N ARG A 96 10.60 -8.28 0.07
CA ARG A 96 10.22 -6.95 -0.41
C ARG A 96 10.15 -5.93 0.72
N VAL A 97 10.42 -4.67 0.38
CA VAL A 97 10.36 -3.55 1.32
C VAL A 97 8.93 -3.21 1.71
N ASN A 98 8.04 -3.15 0.72
CA ASN A 98 6.61 -3.01 0.92
C ASN A 98 5.89 -4.33 0.60
N GLN A 99 5.69 -5.16 1.61
CA GLN A 99 4.94 -6.41 1.47
C GLN A 99 3.42 -6.19 1.55
N ALA A 100 2.98 -5.11 2.19
CA ALA A 100 1.58 -4.86 2.48
C ALA A 100 0.79 -4.30 1.30
N GLY A 101 1.49 -3.78 0.28
CA GLY A 101 0.89 -3.18 -0.89
C GLY A 101 0.03 -1.97 -0.51
N VAL A 102 -1.21 -1.95 -1.00
CA VAL A 102 -2.16 -0.82 -0.87
C VAL A 102 -3.09 -0.96 0.33
N ILE A 103 -3.22 -2.17 0.87
CA ILE A 103 -4.26 -2.53 1.83
C ILE A 103 -4.21 -1.65 3.09
N PRO A 104 -3.03 -1.35 3.68
CA PRO A 104 -2.95 -0.44 4.82
C PRO A 104 -3.53 0.95 4.56
N ILE A 105 -3.31 1.50 3.37
CA ILE A 105 -3.79 2.83 2.96
C ILE A 105 -5.32 2.83 2.92
N ILE A 106 -5.91 1.79 2.32
CA ILE A 106 -7.36 1.63 2.21
C ILE A 106 -7.99 1.50 3.59
N PHE A 107 -7.41 0.69 4.48
CA PHE A 107 -7.91 0.54 5.85
C PHE A 107 -7.85 1.84 6.65
N ALA A 108 -6.73 2.57 6.57
CA ALA A 108 -6.59 3.87 7.23
C ALA A 108 -7.66 4.87 6.76
N LEU A 109 -7.93 4.93 5.45
CA LEU A 109 -8.98 5.78 4.89
C LEU A 109 -10.38 5.36 5.36
N SER A 110 -10.68 4.06 5.39
CA SER A 110 -11.99 3.57 5.82
C SER A 110 -12.31 3.95 7.27
N ILE A 111 -11.32 3.88 8.16
CA ILE A 111 -11.44 4.28 9.57
C ILE A 111 -11.62 5.79 9.70
N LEU A 112 -10.91 6.58 8.91
CA LEU A 112 -11.04 8.05 8.96
C LEU A 112 -12.35 8.54 8.36
N LEU A 113 -12.89 7.84 7.37
CA LEU A 113 -14.14 8.20 6.70
C LEU A 113 -15.36 7.91 7.59
N PHE A 114 -15.29 6.93 8.47
CA PHE A 114 -16.41 6.56 9.34
C PHE A 114 -16.86 7.70 10.28
N PRO A 115 -15.98 8.36 11.06
CA PRO A 115 -16.33 9.55 11.83
C PRO A 115 -16.84 10.71 10.98
N GLN A 116 -16.29 10.90 9.77
CA GLN A 116 -16.74 11.97 8.86
C GLN A 116 -18.19 11.78 8.43
N LEU A 117 -18.61 10.55 8.14
CA LEU A 117 -19.99 10.24 7.78
C LEU A 117 -20.95 10.56 8.93
N ILE A 118 -20.57 10.16 10.15
CA ILE A 118 -21.35 10.44 11.37
C ILE A 118 -21.43 11.95 11.62
N ALA A 119 -20.32 12.67 11.48
CA ALA A 119 -20.28 14.12 11.61
C ALA A 119 -21.18 14.82 10.59
N GLY A 120 -21.18 14.34 9.34
CA GLY A 120 -22.06 14.81 8.28
C GLY A 120 -23.54 14.59 8.60
N PHE A 121 -23.89 13.45 9.20
CA PHE A 121 -25.25 13.17 9.65
C PHE A 121 -25.69 14.10 10.78
N PHE A 122 -24.85 14.32 11.80
CA PHE A 122 -25.15 15.23 12.91
C PHE A 122 -25.26 16.69 12.47
N ALA A 123 -24.45 17.12 11.49
CA ALA A 123 -24.52 18.47 10.94
C ALA A 123 -25.83 18.74 10.16
N GLY A 124 -26.54 17.70 9.71
CA GLY A 124 -27.84 17.81 9.04
C GLY A 124 -29.04 17.89 9.98
N LEU A 125 -28.85 17.75 11.31
CA LEU A 125 -29.93 17.80 12.29
C LEU A 125 -30.17 19.24 12.75
N ALA A 126 -31.45 19.61 12.92
CA ALA A 126 -31.87 20.95 13.35
C ALA A 126 -31.56 21.28 14.82
N ASN A 127 -30.94 20.37 15.58
CA ASN A 127 -30.61 20.59 16.99
C ASN A 127 -29.24 21.31 17.11
N PRO A 128 -29.18 22.53 17.67
CA PRO A 128 -27.96 23.35 17.71
C PRO A 128 -26.78 22.66 18.40
N THR A 129 -27.04 21.87 19.44
CA THR A 129 -25.99 21.17 20.21
C THR A 129 -25.37 20.03 19.39
N LEU A 130 -26.20 19.30 18.65
CA LEU A 130 -25.73 18.22 17.77
C LEU A 130 -25.02 18.76 16.54
N GLN A 131 -25.48 19.90 16.02
CA GLN A 131 -24.83 20.59 14.92
C GLN A 131 -23.43 21.09 15.30
N MET A 132 -23.26 21.69 16.49
CA MET A 132 -21.95 22.14 16.98
C MET A 132 -20.96 20.97 17.17
N ILE A 133 -21.45 19.81 17.63
CA ILE A 133 -20.64 18.58 17.73
C ILE A 133 -20.25 18.09 16.34
N GLY A 134 -21.19 18.08 15.38
CA GLY A 134 -20.94 17.70 13.99
C GLY A 134 -19.93 18.61 13.29
N GLU A 135 -20.04 19.92 13.47
CA GLU A 135 -19.11 20.90 12.91
C GLU A 135 -17.70 20.79 13.52
N THR A 136 -17.61 20.58 14.84
CA THR A 136 -16.33 20.35 15.52
C THR A 136 -15.68 19.05 15.01
N MET A 137 -16.43 17.96 14.94
CA MET A 137 -15.93 16.70 14.36
C MET A 137 -15.47 16.88 12.91
N LYS A 138 -16.22 17.64 12.10
CA LYS A 138 -15.83 17.92 10.71
C LYS A 138 -14.47 18.61 10.64
N VAL A 139 -14.21 19.63 11.45
CA VAL A 139 -12.90 20.33 11.47
C VAL A 139 -11.74 19.38 11.78
N TRP A 140 -11.93 18.42 12.69
CA TRP A 140 -10.88 17.48 13.08
C TRP A 140 -10.65 16.41 12.01
N PHE A 141 -11.71 16.00 11.32
CA PHE A 141 -11.66 14.91 10.37
C PHE A 141 -11.62 15.34 8.90
N THR A 142 -11.71 16.62 8.54
CA THR A 142 -11.59 17.07 7.13
C THR A 142 -10.41 18.03 6.92
N GLY A 143 -9.42 17.60 6.12
CA GLY A 143 -8.47 18.48 5.43
C GLY A 143 -7.46 19.25 6.29
N GLY A 144 -7.42 19.03 7.61
CA GLY A 144 -6.49 19.69 8.53
C GLY A 144 -5.16 18.96 8.71
N TRP A 145 -4.18 19.65 9.31
CA TRP A 145 -2.92 19.07 9.79
C TRP A 145 -3.14 17.91 10.78
N ILE A 146 -4.18 18.01 11.62
CA ILE A 146 -4.60 16.94 12.54
C ILE A 146 -4.99 15.68 11.77
N TYR A 147 -5.86 15.80 10.76
CA TYR A 147 -6.25 14.70 9.88
C TYR A 147 -5.03 14.05 9.22
N SER A 148 -4.09 14.86 8.74
CA SER A 148 -2.86 14.39 8.10
C SER A 148 -1.97 13.58 9.06
N ILE A 149 -1.84 14.02 10.31
CA ILE A 149 -1.07 13.32 11.35
C ILE A 149 -1.75 12.00 11.73
N PHE A 150 -3.07 12.00 11.94
CA PHE A 150 -3.82 10.77 12.23
C PHE A 150 -3.73 9.79 11.06
N TYR A 151 -3.83 10.28 9.84
CA TYR A 151 -3.68 9.46 8.64
C TYR A 151 -2.28 8.86 8.53
N PHE A 152 -1.24 9.65 8.77
CA PHE A 152 0.15 9.17 8.83
C PHE A 152 0.29 8.01 9.83
N ILE A 153 -0.18 8.22 11.07
CA ILE A 153 -0.05 7.24 12.16
C ILE A 153 -0.83 5.97 11.82
N LEU A 154 -2.05 6.10 11.30
CA LEU A 154 -2.87 4.96 10.90
C LEU A 154 -2.21 4.16 9.78
N VAL A 155 -1.74 4.82 8.71
CA VAL A 155 -1.04 4.13 7.61
C VAL A 155 0.21 3.42 8.11
N PHE A 156 0.99 4.07 8.97
CA PHE A 156 2.19 3.48 9.56
C PHE A 156 1.85 2.24 10.40
N LEU A 157 0.86 2.33 11.29
CA LEU A 157 0.43 1.23 12.16
C LEU A 157 -0.17 0.08 11.35
N PHE A 158 -1.06 0.36 10.39
CA PHE A 158 -1.67 -0.68 9.56
C PHE A 158 -0.67 -1.36 8.65
N THR A 159 0.38 -0.68 8.20
CA THR A 159 1.45 -1.31 7.42
C THR A 159 2.18 -2.35 8.26
N TYR A 160 2.47 -2.02 9.52
CA TYR A 160 3.11 -2.95 10.46
C TYR A 160 2.19 -4.11 10.84
N PHE A 161 0.94 -3.81 11.17
CA PHE A 161 -0.08 -4.79 11.52
C PHE A 161 -0.33 -5.78 10.37
N TYR A 162 -0.56 -5.28 9.16
CA TYR A 162 -0.81 -6.14 8.00
C TYR A 162 0.40 -7.02 7.69
N THR A 163 1.62 -6.47 7.74
CA THR A 163 2.81 -7.27 7.47
C THR A 163 3.01 -8.34 8.54
N ALA A 164 2.80 -8.03 9.82
CA ALA A 164 2.93 -9.01 10.90
C ALA A 164 1.89 -10.14 10.82
N VAL A 165 0.67 -9.86 10.34
CA VAL A 165 -0.39 -10.87 10.20
C VAL A 165 -0.19 -11.75 8.96
N THR A 166 0.32 -11.19 7.87
CA THR A 166 0.47 -11.91 6.59
C THR A 166 1.80 -12.65 6.45
N PHE A 167 2.86 -12.14 7.08
CA PHE A 167 4.18 -12.76 7.04
C PHE A 167 4.48 -13.47 8.34
N ASP A 168 4.39 -14.80 8.30
CA ASP A 168 4.78 -15.69 9.39
C ASP A 168 6.25 -16.16 9.21
N PRO A 169 7.20 -15.66 10.03
CA PRO A 169 8.60 -16.07 9.96
C PRO A 169 8.82 -17.55 10.31
N ASP A 170 7.96 -18.14 11.16
CA ASP A 170 8.06 -19.54 11.56
C ASP A 170 7.66 -20.47 10.41
N ALA A 171 6.62 -20.09 9.66
CA ALA A 171 6.23 -20.78 8.44
C ALA A 171 7.34 -20.72 7.37
N ILE A 172 7.97 -19.55 7.17
CA ILE A 172 9.09 -19.39 6.23
C ILE A 172 10.27 -20.27 6.64
N ALA A 173 10.67 -20.26 7.91
CA ALA A 173 11.76 -21.09 8.41
C ALA A 173 11.48 -22.59 8.25
N THR A 174 10.26 -23.02 8.55
CA THR A 174 9.82 -24.41 8.38
C THR A 174 9.83 -24.83 6.91
N ASN A 175 9.38 -23.95 6.00
CA ASN A 175 9.40 -24.21 4.56
C ASN A 175 10.84 -24.30 4.02
N LEU A 176 11.74 -23.41 4.46
CA LEU A 176 13.17 -23.50 4.11
C LEU A 176 13.76 -24.85 4.56
N GLN A 177 13.47 -25.26 5.80
CA GLN A 177 13.94 -26.54 6.33
C GLN A 177 13.38 -27.74 5.54
N LYS A 178 12.09 -27.74 5.20
CA LYS A 178 11.44 -28.79 4.38
C LYS A 178 12.03 -28.86 2.97
N SER A 179 12.36 -27.72 2.37
CA SER A 179 13.03 -27.63 1.07
C SER A 179 14.54 -27.96 1.13
N GLY A 180 15.08 -28.26 2.31
CA GLY A 180 16.51 -28.50 2.51
C GLY A 180 17.37 -27.25 2.34
N ALA A 181 16.79 -26.05 2.38
CA ALA A 181 17.49 -24.78 2.33
C ALA A 181 17.79 -24.26 3.75
N PHE A 182 18.91 -23.57 3.91
CA PHE A 182 19.25 -22.91 5.17
C PHE A 182 19.97 -21.57 4.91
N ILE A 183 19.87 -20.66 5.87
CA ILE A 183 20.59 -19.38 5.84
C ILE A 183 22.01 -19.61 6.37
N PRO A 184 23.08 -19.32 5.60
CA PRO A 184 24.45 -19.47 6.08
C PRO A 184 24.70 -18.68 7.37
N GLY A 185 25.27 -19.36 8.38
CA GLY A 185 25.57 -18.74 9.68
C GLY A 185 24.43 -18.72 10.69
N VAL A 186 23.22 -19.20 10.34
CA VAL A 186 22.07 -19.29 11.24
C VAL A 186 21.63 -20.75 11.36
N ARG A 187 21.35 -21.21 12.60
CA ARG A 187 20.88 -22.59 12.83
C ARG A 187 19.46 -22.76 12.28
N PRO A 188 19.17 -23.84 11.52
CA PRO A 188 17.81 -24.13 11.05
C PRO A 188 16.79 -24.26 12.20
N GLY A 189 15.56 -23.83 11.96
CA GLY A 189 14.48 -23.82 12.96
C GLY A 189 14.26 -22.42 13.56
N VAL A 190 14.07 -22.35 14.88
CA VAL A 190 13.70 -21.13 15.61
C VAL A 190 14.67 -19.96 15.36
N ALA A 191 15.98 -20.23 15.34
CA ALA A 191 16.97 -19.18 15.07
C ALA A 191 16.85 -18.59 13.66
N THR A 192 16.40 -19.38 12.68
CA THR A 192 16.11 -18.89 11.32
C THR A 192 14.87 -18.00 11.32
N ALA A 193 13.82 -18.39 12.04
CA ALA A 193 12.61 -17.59 12.17
C ALA A 193 12.88 -16.24 12.84
N GLU A 194 13.62 -16.22 13.96
CA GLU A 194 14.03 -14.99 14.64
C GLU A 194 14.87 -14.07 13.74
N HIS A 195 15.78 -14.66 12.95
CA HIS A 195 16.60 -13.90 12.00
C HIS A 195 15.74 -13.23 10.92
N VAL A 196 14.82 -13.98 10.31
CA VAL A 196 13.89 -13.48 9.30
C VAL A 196 12.96 -12.42 9.91
N ALA A 197 12.43 -12.64 11.11
CA ALA A 197 11.59 -11.68 11.82
C ALA A 197 12.32 -10.35 12.07
N LYS A 198 13.57 -10.40 12.54
CA LYS A 198 14.39 -9.20 12.75
C LYS A 198 14.70 -8.45 11.45
N ILE A 199 14.82 -9.17 10.35
CA ILE A 199 14.98 -8.60 9.02
C ILE A 199 13.68 -7.90 8.58
N LEU A 200 12.55 -8.61 8.65
CA LEU A 200 11.24 -8.10 8.27
C LEU A 200 10.89 -6.83 9.03
N THR A 201 10.96 -6.84 10.35
CA THR A 201 10.65 -5.68 11.22
C THR A 201 11.47 -4.42 10.87
N ARG A 202 12.75 -4.57 10.50
CA ARG A 202 13.59 -3.43 10.08
C ARG A 202 13.25 -2.92 8.70
N ILE A 203 12.96 -3.83 7.78
CA ILE A 203 12.58 -3.47 6.41
C ILE A 203 11.21 -2.78 6.43
N THR A 204 10.24 -3.33 7.16
CA THR A 204 8.88 -2.80 7.25
C THR A 204 8.85 -1.42 7.89
N PHE A 205 9.76 -1.12 8.82
CA PHE A 205 9.90 0.23 9.36
C PHE A 205 10.18 1.27 8.26
N ALA A 206 11.13 0.99 7.36
CA ALA A 206 11.45 1.86 6.24
C ALA A 206 10.27 1.95 5.24
N GLY A 207 9.65 0.81 4.92
CA GLY A 207 8.48 0.76 4.03
C GLY A 207 7.27 1.51 4.58
N ALA A 208 6.95 1.33 5.86
CA ALA A 208 5.84 1.99 6.54
C ALA A 208 6.04 3.51 6.63
N LEU A 209 7.26 3.95 6.96
CA LEU A 209 7.59 5.38 7.02
C LEU A 209 7.47 6.02 5.63
N PHE A 210 7.96 5.34 4.59
CA PHE A 210 7.82 5.81 3.21
C PHE A 210 6.35 5.91 2.79
N LEU A 211 5.57 4.83 2.96
CA LEU A 211 4.16 4.81 2.59
C LEU A 211 3.34 5.86 3.34
N ALA A 212 3.53 6.00 4.64
CA ALA A 212 2.84 7.00 5.45
C ALA A 212 3.20 8.42 5.00
N SER A 213 4.48 8.68 4.69
CA SER A 213 4.93 9.98 4.19
C SER A 213 4.29 10.31 2.84
N VAL A 214 4.33 9.36 1.90
CA VAL A 214 3.76 9.52 0.57
C VAL A 214 2.24 9.68 0.60
N ALA A 215 1.55 8.97 1.49
CA ALA A 215 0.11 9.10 1.67
C ALA A 215 -0.32 10.51 2.13
N VAL A 216 0.52 11.20 2.90
CA VAL A 216 0.24 12.55 3.40
C VAL A 216 0.60 13.66 2.41
N LEU A 217 1.51 13.41 1.46
CA LEU A 217 1.94 14.40 0.48
C LEU A 217 0.77 15.08 -0.28
N PRO A 218 -0.24 14.34 -0.81
CA PRO A 218 -1.40 14.97 -1.46
C PRO A 218 -2.17 15.93 -0.54
N LEU A 219 -2.29 15.61 0.76
CA LEU A 219 -2.98 16.43 1.75
C LEU A 219 -2.16 17.68 2.10
N ALA A 220 -0.84 17.56 2.16
CA ALA A 220 0.04 18.71 2.34
C ALA A 220 0.00 19.66 1.12
N MET A 221 -0.07 19.12 -0.09
CA MET A 221 -0.24 19.93 -1.30
C MET A 221 -1.59 20.64 -1.32
N GLN A 222 -2.66 19.99 -0.83
CA GLN A 222 -3.98 20.59 -0.69
C GLN A 222 -3.96 21.82 0.21
N SER A 223 -3.32 21.74 1.38
CA SER A 223 -3.29 22.84 2.34
C SER A 223 -2.53 24.06 1.81
N MET A 224 -1.51 23.85 0.99
CA MET A 224 -0.75 24.93 0.34
C MET A 224 -1.48 25.56 -0.84
N THR A 225 -2.26 24.76 -1.59
CA THR A 225 -2.89 25.21 -2.84
C THR A 225 -4.36 25.58 -2.71
N GLY A 226 -5.01 25.22 -1.59
CA GLY A 226 -6.44 25.48 -1.33
C GLY A 226 -7.41 24.69 -2.20
N ASN A 227 -6.92 23.79 -3.06
CA ASN A 227 -7.75 23.08 -4.03
C ASN A 227 -7.97 21.62 -3.61
N ASN A 228 -9.19 21.36 -3.13
CA ASN A 228 -9.61 20.06 -2.60
C ASN A 228 -9.62 18.96 -3.67
N THR A 229 -9.79 19.31 -4.94
CA THR A 229 -9.86 18.36 -6.06
C THR A 229 -8.51 17.64 -6.28
N LEU A 230 -7.39 18.34 -6.06
CA LEU A 230 -6.04 17.79 -6.23
C LEU A 230 -5.68 16.77 -5.14
N ALA A 231 -6.17 16.97 -3.92
CA ALA A 231 -5.92 16.08 -2.79
C ALA A 231 -6.56 14.69 -2.99
N ILE A 232 -7.82 14.70 -3.45
CA ILE A 232 -8.57 13.48 -3.75
C ILE A 232 -7.88 12.73 -4.88
N GLY A 233 -7.42 13.45 -5.92
CA GLY A 233 -6.67 12.89 -7.04
C GLY A 233 -5.34 12.23 -6.63
N GLY A 234 -4.58 12.82 -5.71
CA GLY A 234 -3.29 12.26 -5.30
C GLY A 234 -3.41 10.95 -4.50
N THR A 235 -4.34 10.88 -3.55
CA THR A 235 -4.60 9.63 -2.80
C THR A 235 -5.21 8.55 -3.69
N ALA A 236 -6.13 8.94 -4.57
CA ALA A 236 -6.68 8.08 -5.60
C ALA A 236 -5.59 7.48 -6.51
N LEU A 237 -4.64 8.31 -6.94
CA LEU A 237 -3.52 7.91 -7.78
C LEU A 237 -2.62 6.89 -7.08
N LEU A 238 -2.34 7.07 -5.79
CA LEU A 238 -1.56 6.10 -5.00
C LEU A 238 -2.22 4.72 -4.95
N ILE A 239 -3.54 4.70 -4.74
CA ILE A 239 -4.32 3.46 -4.72
C ILE A 239 -4.28 2.81 -6.09
N VAL A 240 -4.50 3.58 -7.15
CA VAL A 240 -4.52 3.10 -8.54
C VAL A 240 -3.19 2.45 -8.93
N VAL A 241 -2.07 3.15 -8.77
CA VAL A 241 -0.73 2.63 -9.13
C VAL A 241 -0.46 1.32 -8.40
N SER A 242 -0.74 1.29 -7.11
CA SER A 242 -0.40 0.15 -6.28
C SER A 242 -1.27 -1.08 -6.59
N VAL A 243 -2.56 -0.88 -6.94
CA VAL A 243 -3.45 -1.98 -7.39
C VAL A 243 -3.03 -2.50 -8.76
N VAL A 244 -2.65 -1.61 -9.68
CA VAL A 244 -2.15 -2.01 -11.01
C VAL A 244 -0.87 -2.83 -10.88
N LEU A 245 0.08 -2.41 -10.04
CA LEU A 245 1.31 -3.18 -9.77
C LEU A 245 1.01 -4.57 -9.19
N ASP A 246 0.05 -4.69 -8.27
CA ASP A 246 -0.35 -6.01 -7.72
C ASP A 246 -0.97 -6.90 -8.81
N LEU A 247 -1.82 -6.34 -9.67
CA LEU A 247 -2.45 -7.07 -10.76
C LEU A 247 -1.42 -7.56 -11.78
N ILE A 248 -0.50 -6.70 -12.22
CA ILE A 248 0.58 -7.09 -13.16
C ILE A 248 1.42 -8.22 -12.55
N LYS A 249 1.85 -8.08 -11.29
CA LYS A 249 2.65 -9.11 -10.62
C LYS A 249 1.93 -10.46 -10.52
N LYS A 250 0.61 -10.47 -10.29
CA LYS A 250 -0.18 -11.69 -10.23
C LYS A 250 -0.40 -12.31 -11.61
N MET A 251 -0.58 -11.49 -12.64
CA MET A 251 -0.63 -11.95 -14.02
C MET A 251 0.69 -12.59 -14.43
N ASP A 252 1.82 -11.94 -14.17
CA ASP A 252 3.16 -12.47 -14.50
C ASP A 252 3.42 -13.79 -13.79
N ALA A 253 3.02 -13.91 -12.51
CA ALA A 253 3.15 -15.15 -11.75
C ALA A 253 2.32 -16.30 -12.37
N GLN A 254 1.08 -16.03 -12.80
CA GLN A 254 0.24 -17.04 -13.44
C GLN A 254 0.75 -17.43 -14.83
N LEU A 255 1.21 -16.46 -15.62
CA LEU A 255 1.80 -16.70 -16.94
C LEU A 255 3.06 -17.56 -16.82
N SER A 256 3.94 -17.22 -15.88
CA SER A 256 5.15 -18.00 -15.61
C SER A 256 4.82 -19.44 -15.23
N MET A 257 3.79 -19.69 -14.41
CA MET A 257 3.37 -21.06 -14.09
C MET A 257 2.75 -21.81 -15.27
N ARG A 258 2.22 -21.12 -16.28
CA ARG A 258 1.65 -21.74 -17.48
C ARG A 258 2.73 -22.08 -18.52
N GLU A 259 3.79 -21.29 -18.56
CA GLU A 259 4.95 -21.52 -19.44
C GLU A 259 5.87 -22.64 -18.92
N TYR A 260 5.84 -22.93 -17.61
CA TYR A 260 6.49 -24.06 -16.96
C TYR A 260 5.68 -25.36 -17.04
#